data_AF-A0A828Z8D9-F1
#
_entry.id   AF-A0A828Z8D9-F1
#
_cell.length_a   1.000
_cell.length_b   1.000
_cell.length_c   1.000
_cell.angle_alpha   90.00
_cell.angle_beta   90.00
_cell.angle_gamma   90.00
#
_symmetry.space_group_name_H-M   'P 1'
#
loop_
_entity.id
_entity.type
_entity.pdbx_description
1 polymer ?
#
loop_
_entity_poly.entity_id
_entity_poly.type
_entity_poly.pdbx_seq_one_letter_code
_entity_poly.pdbx_strand_id
1 'polypeptide(L)'
;MKNKINPIVYLFFLLFWIATTNCGFALTPRITTRIPPKTETEVFRLNLLYGELENLAGLNVGIFNMVDRMIGGQIGIVNYSPKKTYGAQVAVVNIASDKGAGIQAGIVNYSEGDSRGLQAGIVNIGNKRTGFDLTIGAGNYDTKGLMIGAFNFYSTGVNIGILNEKASGFNLGALNIKGGGVNVGILNGGTGVHIGLINASGEKETDEPTIQFGFLNFCGKGTFPVMIGFNYCK
;
A
#
# COMPACT_ATOMS: atom_id res chain seq x y z
N MET A 1 -14.37 -25.64 1.82
CA MET A 1 -14.93 -24.85 0.70
C MET A 1 -15.77 -23.71 1.26
N LYS A 2 -15.27 -22.48 1.20
CA LYS A 2 -16.04 -21.21 1.20
C LYS A 2 -15.10 -20.17 0.59
N ASN A 3 -15.14 -20.03 -0.73
CA ASN A 3 -14.45 -18.94 -1.42
C ASN A 3 -15.10 -17.64 -0.96
N LYS A 4 -14.51 -16.98 0.03
CA LYS A 4 -14.81 -15.59 0.35
C LYS A 4 -14.20 -14.75 -0.77
N ILE A 5 -14.96 -14.56 -1.84
CA ILE A 5 -14.62 -13.62 -2.90
C ILE A 5 -14.61 -12.23 -2.26
N ASN A 6 -13.47 -11.53 -2.39
CA ASN A 6 -13.15 -10.28 -1.70
C ASN A 6 -14.00 -9.13 -2.29
N PRO A 7 -14.66 -8.25 -1.50
CA PRO A 7 -15.46 -7.12 -2.03
C PRO A 7 -14.68 -6.18 -2.97
N ILE A 8 -13.35 -6.11 -2.83
CA ILE A 8 -12.46 -5.40 -3.76
C ILE A 8 -12.51 -6.01 -5.17
N VAL A 9 -12.68 -7.32 -5.28
CA VAL A 9 -12.85 -8.02 -6.56
C VAL A 9 -14.17 -7.60 -7.21
N TYR A 10 -15.24 -7.35 -6.45
CA TYR A 10 -16.49 -6.82 -7.02
C TYR A 10 -16.36 -5.39 -7.52
N LEU A 11 -15.67 -4.50 -6.78
CA LEU A 11 -15.39 -3.15 -7.27
C LEU A 11 -14.50 -3.19 -8.52
N PHE A 12 -13.54 -4.09 -8.55
CA PHE A 12 -12.68 -4.33 -9.71
C PHE A 12 -13.46 -4.86 -10.91
N PHE A 13 -14.36 -5.84 -10.72
CA PHE A 13 -15.27 -6.33 -11.76
C PHE A 13 -16.25 -5.26 -12.24
N LEU A 14 -16.74 -4.40 -11.34
CA LEU A 14 -17.65 -3.31 -11.69
C LEU A 14 -16.93 -2.23 -12.52
N LEU A 15 -15.72 -1.82 -12.11
CA LEU A 15 -14.89 -0.87 -12.84
C LEU A 15 -14.41 -1.45 -14.19
N PHE A 16 -14.07 -2.74 -14.22
CA PHE A 16 -13.74 -3.47 -15.44
C PHE A 16 -14.93 -3.55 -16.39
N TRP A 17 -16.14 -3.80 -15.87
CA TRP A 17 -17.35 -3.87 -16.69
C TRP A 17 -17.68 -2.51 -17.33
N ILE A 18 -17.52 -1.42 -16.58
CA ILE A 18 -17.65 -0.04 -17.08
C ILE A 18 -16.59 0.27 -18.16
N ALA A 19 -15.36 -0.26 -18.03
CA ALA A 19 -14.31 -0.11 -19.04
C ALA A 19 -14.62 -0.89 -20.34
N THR A 20 -15.30 -2.05 -20.25
CA THR A 20 -15.63 -2.87 -21.43
C THR A 20 -16.83 -2.36 -22.24
N THR A 21 -17.65 -1.46 -21.68
CA THR A 21 -18.73 -0.79 -22.42
C THR A 21 -18.16 0.36 -23.25
N ASN A 22 -17.50 -0.03 -24.33
CA ASN A 22 -16.85 0.78 -25.37
C ASN A 22 -17.70 1.95 -25.88
N CYS A 23 -17.23 3.17 -25.64
CA CYS A 23 -17.09 4.27 -26.63
C CYS A 23 -16.63 5.56 -25.91
N GLY A 24 -15.32 5.77 -25.84
CA GLY A 24 -14.74 7.01 -25.29
C GLY A 24 -14.56 8.08 -26.37
N PHE A 25 -15.28 9.19 -26.26
CA PHE A 25 -15.08 10.39 -27.09
C PHE A 25 -13.88 11.19 -26.55
N ALA A 26 -12.73 11.11 -27.24
CA ALA A 26 -11.59 12.00 -26.98
C ALA A 26 -11.73 13.27 -27.84
N LEU A 27 -11.75 14.45 -27.23
CA LEU A 27 -12.03 15.74 -27.90
C LEU A 27 -10.76 16.47 -28.37
N THR A 28 -9.58 16.06 -27.92
CA THR A 28 -8.32 16.58 -28.47
C THR A 28 -7.89 15.77 -29.69
N PRO A 29 -7.48 16.41 -30.80
CA PRO A 29 -6.78 15.69 -31.86
C PRO A 29 -5.58 14.98 -31.25
N ARG A 30 -5.34 13.73 -31.64
CA ARG A 30 -4.14 12.96 -31.24
C ARG A 30 -2.90 13.78 -31.60
N ILE A 31 -2.30 14.49 -30.65
CA ILE A 31 -0.97 15.07 -30.82
C ILE A 31 0.02 13.92 -30.57
N THR A 32 0.13 13.02 -31.55
CA THR A 32 1.10 11.92 -31.55
C THR A 32 2.44 12.44 -32.04
N THR A 33 3.26 13.00 -31.17
CA THR A 33 4.71 13.05 -31.42
C THR A 33 5.27 11.65 -31.12
N ARG A 34 5.34 10.81 -32.16
CA ARG A 34 5.89 9.45 -32.07
C ARG A 34 7.37 9.51 -31.73
N ILE A 35 7.73 9.30 -30.46
CA ILE A 35 9.11 9.24 -29.99
C ILE A 35 9.20 7.98 -29.11
N PRO A 36 9.83 6.86 -29.53
CA PRO A 36 10.49 6.52 -30.81
C PRO A 36 9.52 6.09 -31.93
N PRO A 37 9.96 6.01 -33.21
CA PRO A 37 9.09 5.79 -34.39
C PRO A 37 8.42 4.40 -34.50
N LYS A 38 8.54 3.52 -33.50
CA LYS A 38 7.99 2.15 -33.50
C LYS A 38 6.94 1.87 -32.40
N THR A 39 6.58 2.86 -31.59
CA THR A 39 5.56 2.68 -30.52
C THR A 39 4.48 3.76 -30.61
N GLU A 40 3.23 3.38 -30.31
CA GLU A 40 2.10 4.32 -30.17
C GLU A 40 2.20 5.09 -28.85
N THR A 41 3.23 5.94 -28.73
CA THR A 41 3.45 6.78 -27.55
C THR A 41 2.77 8.13 -27.72
N GLU A 42 1.84 8.48 -26.83
CA GLU A 42 1.22 9.81 -26.76
C GLU A 42 1.91 10.70 -25.71
N VAL A 43 2.01 12.01 -25.95
CA VAL A 43 2.68 12.97 -25.03
C VAL A 43 1.69 13.79 -24.20
N PHE A 44 0.52 14.10 -24.76
CA PHE A 44 -0.53 14.80 -24.03
C PHE A 44 -1.90 14.33 -24.50
N ARG A 45 -2.79 14.02 -23.56
CA ARG A 45 -4.16 13.60 -23.85
C ARG A 45 -5.16 14.21 -22.87
N LEU A 46 -6.25 14.76 -23.41
CA LEU A 46 -7.40 15.21 -22.65
C LEU A 46 -8.61 14.32 -23.01
N ASN A 47 -9.07 13.52 -22.05
CA ASN A 47 -10.23 12.64 -22.16
C ASN A 47 -11.38 13.14 -21.31
N LEU A 48 -12.55 13.39 -21.89
CA LEU A 48 -13.67 13.89 -21.08
C LEU A 48 -14.36 12.76 -20.29
N LEU A 49 -14.42 11.54 -20.84
CA LEU A 49 -15.14 10.41 -20.25
C LEU A 49 -14.22 9.20 -20.04
N TYR A 50 -13.69 8.63 -21.13
CA TYR A 50 -12.84 7.44 -21.09
C TYR A 50 -11.71 7.58 -22.12
N GLY A 51 -10.51 7.16 -21.76
CA GLY A 51 -9.43 7.03 -22.71
C GLY A 51 -8.43 5.94 -22.35
N GLU A 52 -8.25 5.03 -23.30
CA GLU A 52 -7.29 3.92 -23.24
C GLU A 52 -6.05 4.24 -24.08
N LEU A 53 -4.87 4.06 -23.49
CA LEU A 53 -3.57 4.26 -24.12
C LEU A 53 -2.66 3.06 -23.88
N GLU A 54 -2.00 2.59 -24.92
CA GLU A 54 -0.96 1.58 -24.74
C GLU A 54 0.30 2.18 -24.08
N ASN A 55 0.77 3.33 -24.57
CA ASN A 55 1.97 4.00 -24.06
C ASN A 55 1.74 5.51 -23.92
N LEU A 56 2.03 6.07 -22.75
CA LEU A 56 2.00 7.50 -22.47
C LEU A 56 3.41 7.96 -22.07
N ALA A 57 3.91 9.01 -22.72
CA ALA A 57 5.11 9.76 -22.34
C ALA A 57 4.74 11.24 -22.11
N GLY A 58 3.96 11.51 -21.07
CA GLY A 58 3.57 12.86 -20.67
C GLY A 58 2.28 12.86 -19.84
N LEU A 59 1.31 13.71 -20.13
CA LEU A 59 0.17 13.94 -19.24
C LEU A 59 -1.16 13.47 -19.85
N ASN A 60 -1.92 12.67 -19.10
CA ASN A 60 -3.29 12.27 -19.44
C ASN A 60 -4.27 12.78 -18.38
N VAL A 61 -5.27 13.55 -18.80
CA VAL A 61 -6.27 14.14 -17.91
C VAL A 61 -7.66 13.67 -18.33
N GLY A 62 -8.46 13.19 -17.39
CA GLY A 62 -9.82 12.75 -17.69
C GLY A 62 -10.56 12.05 -16.57
N ILE A 63 -11.84 11.72 -16.75
CA ILE A 63 -12.64 11.05 -15.70
C ILE A 63 -12.12 9.63 -15.47
N PHE A 64 -12.04 8.81 -16.53
CA PHE A 64 -11.45 7.48 -16.52
C PHE A 64 -10.23 7.44 -17.44
N ASN A 65 -9.05 7.30 -16.84
CA ASN A 65 -7.78 7.18 -17.55
C ASN A 65 -7.26 5.75 -17.45
N MET A 66 -7.09 5.08 -18.59
CA MET A 66 -6.46 3.77 -18.68
C MET A 66 -5.20 3.89 -19.53
N VAL A 67 -4.03 3.65 -18.92
CA VAL A 67 -2.74 3.76 -19.61
C VAL A 67 -1.92 2.55 -19.23
N ASP A 68 -1.68 1.66 -20.18
CA ASP A 68 -0.93 0.43 -20.00
C ASP A 68 0.47 0.70 -19.45
N ARG A 69 1.31 1.41 -20.22
CA ARG A 69 2.65 1.84 -19.80
C ARG A 69 2.71 3.36 -19.75
N MET A 70 3.19 3.90 -18.63
CA MET A 70 3.22 5.34 -18.42
C MET A 70 4.61 5.82 -18.02
N ILE A 71 5.05 6.91 -18.63
CA ILE A 71 6.11 7.79 -18.17
C ILE A 71 5.53 9.20 -18.12
N GLY A 72 5.15 9.71 -16.94
CA GLY A 72 4.58 11.06 -16.82
C GLY A 72 3.49 11.19 -15.76
N GLY A 73 2.29 11.63 -16.14
CA GLY A 73 1.23 12.02 -15.22
C GLY A 73 -0.17 11.59 -15.64
N GLN A 74 -0.99 11.22 -14.67
CA GLN A 74 -2.43 11.04 -14.83
C GLN A 74 -3.21 11.87 -13.80
N ILE A 75 -4.27 12.55 -14.25
CA ILE A 75 -5.18 13.30 -13.37
C ILE A 75 -6.61 12.91 -13.70
N GLY A 76 -7.39 12.47 -12.71
CA GLY A 76 -8.76 12.03 -12.97
C GLY A 76 -9.62 11.64 -11.78
N ILE A 77 -10.74 10.95 -12.05
CA ILE A 77 -11.52 10.27 -11.00
C ILE A 77 -10.97 8.86 -10.78
N VAL A 78 -10.67 8.17 -11.88
CA VAL A 78 -10.04 6.85 -11.87
C VAL A 78 -8.83 6.84 -12.80
N ASN A 79 -7.68 6.48 -12.26
CA ASN A 79 -6.47 6.22 -13.02
C ASN A 79 -6.12 4.72 -12.90
N TYR A 80 -5.95 4.05 -14.05
CA TYR A 80 -5.57 2.65 -14.12
C TYR A 80 -4.36 2.45 -15.02
N SER A 81 -3.37 1.72 -14.50
CA SER A 81 -2.18 1.34 -15.23
C SER A 81 -1.78 -0.12 -14.97
N PRO A 82 -2.14 -1.04 -15.88
CA PRO A 82 -1.89 -2.48 -15.70
C PRO A 82 -0.43 -2.90 -15.90
N LYS A 83 0.43 -2.06 -16.50
CA LYS A 83 1.85 -2.36 -16.73
C LYS A 83 2.72 -1.28 -16.09
N LYS A 84 4.00 -1.29 -16.47
CA LYS A 84 5.04 -0.40 -15.92
C LYS A 84 4.63 1.06 -15.97
N THR A 85 4.51 1.63 -14.78
CA THR A 85 4.22 3.04 -14.56
C THR A 85 5.49 3.72 -14.05
N TYR A 86 5.75 4.94 -14.47
CA TYR A 86 6.80 5.80 -13.95
C TYR A 86 6.25 7.22 -13.92
N GLY A 87 5.84 7.73 -12.76
CA GLY A 87 5.16 9.03 -12.77
C GLY A 87 4.23 9.33 -11.60
N ALA A 88 3.34 10.30 -11.81
CA ALA A 88 2.37 10.75 -10.83
C ALA A 88 0.94 10.37 -11.25
N GLN A 89 0.16 9.78 -10.35
CA GLN A 89 -1.27 9.55 -10.55
C GLN A 89 -2.04 10.28 -9.45
N VAL A 90 -2.91 11.22 -9.84
CA VAL A 90 -3.75 11.99 -8.92
C VAL A 90 -5.21 11.72 -9.27
N ALA A 91 -5.93 11.03 -8.41
CA ALA A 91 -7.33 10.71 -8.64
C ALA A 91 -8.06 10.28 -7.36
N VAL A 92 -9.39 10.14 -7.42
CA VAL A 92 -10.13 9.51 -6.32
C VAL A 92 -9.65 8.07 -6.13
N VAL A 93 -9.47 7.34 -7.23
CA VAL A 93 -8.94 5.97 -7.23
C VAL A 93 -7.75 5.89 -8.19
N ASN A 94 -6.59 5.47 -7.67
CA ASN A 94 -5.41 5.14 -8.48
C ASN A 94 -5.12 3.64 -8.37
N ILE A 95 -4.87 2.97 -9.50
CA ILE A 95 -4.55 1.55 -9.57
C ILE A 95 -3.34 1.38 -10.49
N ALA A 96 -2.23 0.85 -9.96
CA ALA A 96 -1.03 0.51 -10.73
C ALA A 96 -0.61 -0.93 -10.46
N SER A 97 -0.69 -1.80 -11.46
CA SER A 97 -0.34 -3.22 -11.27
C SER A 97 1.17 -3.49 -11.32
N ASP A 98 1.95 -2.56 -11.87
CA ASP A 98 3.42 -2.57 -11.84
C ASP A 98 3.93 -1.12 -11.76
N LYS A 99 3.89 -0.53 -10.56
CA LYS A 99 4.09 0.92 -10.36
C LYS A 99 5.49 1.41 -10.69
N GLY A 100 6.52 0.56 -10.73
CA GLY A 100 7.90 0.96 -11.00
C GLY A 100 8.44 2.02 -10.02
N ALA A 101 8.29 3.30 -10.37
CA ALA A 101 8.57 4.43 -9.46
C ALA A 101 7.58 5.58 -9.64
N GLY A 102 7.07 6.18 -8.55
CA GLY A 102 6.14 7.29 -8.70
C GLY A 102 5.42 7.78 -7.46
N ILE A 103 4.49 8.70 -7.69
CA ILE A 103 3.61 9.30 -6.69
C ILE A 103 2.17 8.86 -7.00
N GLN A 104 1.43 8.40 -6.00
CA GLN A 104 -0.01 8.25 -6.09
C GLN A 104 -0.66 9.09 -4.99
N ALA A 105 -1.61 9.95 -5.37
CA ALA A 105 -2.36 10.79 -4.46
C ALA A 105 -3.86 10.60 -4.71
N GLY A 106 -4.63 10.25 -3.68
CA GLY A 106 -6.05 9.95 -3.87
C GLY A 106 -6.82 9.55 -2.62
N ILE A 107 -8.08 9.16 -2.77
CA ILE A 107 -8.84 8.55 -1.67
C ILE A 107 -8.39 7.11 -1.49
N VAL A 108 -8.30 6.36 -2.59
CA VAL A 108 -7.84 4.97 -2.63
C VAL A 108 -6.67 4.84 -3.59
N ASN A 109 -5.55 4.30 -3.11
CA ASN A 109 -4.42 3.95 -3.94
C ASN A 109 -4.17 2.43 -3.88
N TYR A 110 -4.07 1.79 -5.03
CA TYR A 110 -3.65 0.40 -5.17
C TYR A 110 -2.35 0.35 -5.98
N SER A 111 -1.36 -0.36 -5.45
CA SER A 111 -0.12 -0.61 -6.18
C SER A 111 0.39 -2.03 -5.95
N GLU A 112 0.79 -2.71 -7.03
CA GLU A 112 1.34 -4.06 -7.04
C GLU A 112 2.76 -4.10 -7.62
N GLY A 113 3.54 -5.11 -7.22
CA GLY A 113 4.88 -5.38 -7.76
C GLY A 113 6.01 -4.52 -7.19
N ASP A 114 6.99 -4.16 -8.04
CA ASP A 114 8.12 -3.31 -7.66
C ASP A 114 7.68 -1.84 -7.62
N SER A 115 7.10 -1.46 -6.50
CA SER A 115 6.60 -0.11 -6.24
C SER A 115 7.62 0.68 -5.42
N ARG A 116 8.04 1.83 -5.96
CA ARG A 116 8.93 2.78 -5.27
C ARG A 116 8.35 4.19 -5.30
N GLY A 117 8.51 4.94 -4.23
CA GLY A 117 8.14 6.36 -4.19
C GLY A 117 7.12 6.68 -3.10
N LEU A 118 6.07 7.43 -3.42
CA LEU A 118 5.12 7.97 -2.44
C LEU A 118 3.68 7.54 -2.75
N GLN A 119 2.93 7.21 -1.71
CA GLN A 119 1.49 6.94 -1.74
C GLN A 119 0.81 7.73 -0.63
N ALA A 120 -0.03 8.69 -1.00
CA ALA A 120 -0.80 9.49 -0.08
C ALA A 120 -2.29 9.31 -0.34
N GLY A 121 -3.02 8.84 0.67
CA GLY A 121 -4.48 8.72 0.54
C GLY A 121 -5.17 8.30 1.81
N ILE A 122 -6.50 8.21 1.78
CA ILE A 122 -7.26 7.73 2.94
C ILE A 122 -6.98 6.24 3.14
N VAL A 123 -7.01 5.47 2.06
CA VAL A 123 -6.70 4.03 2.06
C VAL A 123 -5.63 3.74 1.01
N ASN A 124 -4.54 3.11 1.45
CA ASN A 124 -3.48 2.62 0.57
C ASN A 124 -3.38 1.10 0.65
N ILE A 125 -3.35 0.43 -0.51
CA ILE A 125 -3.36 -1.02 -0.64
C ILE A 125 -2.15 -1.43 -1.48
N GLY A 126 -1.32 -2.30 -0.90
CA GLY A 126 -0.28 -3.02 -1.62
C GLY A 126 -0.70 -4.45 -1.93
N ASN A 127 -0.03 -5.03 -2.92
CA ASN A 127 -0.07 -6.46 -3.19
C ASN A 127 1.30 -6.89 -3.72
N LYS A 128 1.89 -7.96 -3.16
CA LYS A 128 3.21 -8.51 -3.59
C LYS A 128 4.29 -7.43 -3.77
N ARG A 129 4.27 -6.40 -2.91
CA ARG A 129 5.23 -5.29 -2.96
C ARG A 129 6.64 -5.83 -2.77
N THR A 130 7.59 -5.45 -3.61
CA THR A 130 9.02 -5.74 -3.41
C THR A 130 9.88 -4.50 -3.19
N GLY A 131 9.39 -3.32 -3.60
CA GLY A 131 10.08 -2.05 -3.44
C GLY A 131 9.85 -1.37 -2.08
N PHE A 132 10.25 -0.09 -2.01
CA PHE A 132 10.15 0.76 -0.84
C PHE A 132 9.29 1.98 -1.17
N ASP A 133 8.15 2.12 -0.49
CA ASP A 133 7.30 3.31 -0.57
C ASP A 133 7.25 4.06 0.77
N LEU A 134 7.19 5.38 0.69
CA LEU A 134 6.61 6.22 1.75
C LEU A 134 5.09 6.22 1.57
N THR A 135 4.38 5.61 2.50
CA THR A 135 2.92 5.50 2.48
C THR A 135 2.34 6.34 3.62
N ILE A 136 1.44 7.27 3.29
CA ILE A 136 0.76 8.14 4.25
C ILE A 136 -0.74 7.95 4.06
N GLY A 137 -1.46 7.62 5.14
CA GLY A 137 -2.91 7.50 5.06
C GLY A 137 -3.62 7.14 6.33
N ALA A 138 -4.95 7.14 6.32
CA ALA A 138 -5.73 6.69 7.48
C ALA A 138 -5.56 5.17 7.67
N GLY A 139 -5.57 4.39 6.58
CA GLY A 139 -5.37 2.95 6.59
C GLY A 139 -4.39 2.49 5.51
N ASN A 140 -3.36 1.74 5.89
CA ASN A 140 -2.37 1.15 5.00
C ASN A 140 -2.42 -0.38 5.11
N TYR A 141 -2.51 -1.09 3.99
CA TYR A 141 -2.70 -2.55 3.94
C TYR A 141 -1.69 -3.20 2.99
N ASP A 142 -0.94 -4.22 3.47
CA ASP A 142 0.06 -4.97 2.69
C ASP A 142 1.09 -4.06 1.99
N THR A 143 1.53 -3.03 2.71
CA THR A 143 2.47 -2.02 2.24
C THR A 143 3.89 -2.29 2.73
N LYS A 144 4.89 -1.78 2.00
CA LYS A 144 6.31 -1.93 2.38
C LYS A 144 7.07 -0.61 2.31
N GLY A 145 7.93 -0.38 3.28
CA GLY A 145 8.80 0.79 3.36
C GLY A 145 8.60 1.60 4.64
N LEU A 146 8.19 2.86 4.52
CA LEU A 146 7.83 3.72 5.65
C LEU A 146 6.33 4.02 5.59
N MET A 147 5.60 3.67 6.65
CA MET A 147 4.16 3.80 6.72
C MET A 147 3.79 4.71 7.88
N ILE A 148 3.02 5.75 7.57
CA ILE A 148 2.48 6.70 8.53
C ILE A 148 0.97 6.64 8.37
N GLY A 149 0.27 6.17 9.40
CA GLY A 149 -1.17 6.13 9.34
C GLY A 149 -1.85 5.74 10.64
N ALA A 150 -3.15 5.98 10.76
CA ALA A 150 -3.88 5.59 11.96
C ALA A 150 -3.86 4.06 12.12
N PHE A 151 -4.00 3.33 11.02
CA PHE A 151 -4.01 1.87 10.98
C PHE A 151 -3.03 1.32 9.92
N ASN A 152 -2.10 0.46 10.32
CA ASN A 152 -1.20 -0.26 9.41
C ASN A 152 -1.39 -1.76 9.58
N PHE A 153 -1.68 -2.48 8.48
CA PHE A 153 -2.00 -3.91 8.49
C PHE A 153 -1.13 -4.68 7.51
N TYR A 154 -0.58 -5.82 7.94
CA TYR A 154 0.25 -6.70 7.09
C TYR A 154 1.45 -5.98 6.46
N SER A 155 1.95 -4.96 7.15
CA SER A 155 2.90 -4.00 6.61
C SER A 155 4.34 -4.31 7.04
N THR A 156 5.32 -4.07 6.16
CA THR A 156 6.74 -4.39 6.46
C THR A 156 7.65 -3.18 6.31
N GLY A 157 8.48 -2.91 7.32
CA GLY A 157 9.43 -1.81 7.34
C GLY A 157 9.29 -0.98 8.61
N VAL A 158 9.06 0.32 8.47
CA VAL A 158 8.82 1.23 9.59
C VAL A 158 7.34 1.61 9.60
N ASN A 159 6.61 1.23 10.64
CA ASN A 159 5.18 1.43 10.79
C ASN A 159 4.93 2.40 11.94
N ILE A 160 4.36 3.56 11.65
CA ILE A 160 4.00 4.59 12.63
C ILE A 160 2.48 4.74 12.59
N GLY A 161 1.82 4.50 13.72
CA GLY A 161 0.37 4.60 13.77
C GLY A 161 -0.27 4.44 15.13
N ILE A 162 -1.61 4.47 15.19
CA ILE A 162 -2.33 4.16 16.41
C ILE A 162 -2.34 2.64 16.62
N LEU A 163 -2.65 1.92 15.54
CA LEU A 163 -2.68 0.46 15.50
C LEU A 163 -1.77 -0.06 14.37
N ASN A 164 -0.85 -0.94 14.73
CA ASN A 164 -0.08 -1.74 13.79
C ASN A 164 -0.43 -3.22 14.02
N GLU A 165 -1.09 -3.87 13.06
CA GLU A 165 -1.44 -5.29 13.16
C GLU A 165 -0.71 -6.12 12.11
N LYS A 166 -0.11 -7.24 12.53
CA LYS A 166 0.70 -8.13 11.69
C LYS A 166 1.77 -7.37 10.90
N ALA A 167 2.30 -6.33 11.51
CA ALA A 167 3.31 -5.48 10.94
C ALA A 167 4.71 -5.96 11.37
N SER A 168 5.68 -5.96 10.47
CA SER A 168 7.05 -6.43 10.74
C SER A 168 8.07 -5.32 10.52
N GLY A 169 9.17 -5.37 11.28
CA GLY A 169 10.26 -4.39 11.21
C GLY A 169 10.32 -3.53 12.46
N PHE A 170 10.05 -2.23 12.33
CA PHE A 170 9.94 -1.30 13.46
C PHE A 170 8.51 -0.76 13.52
N ASN A 171 7.81 -1.03 14.61
CA ASN A 171 6.42 -0.65 14.83
C ASN A 171 6.35 0.33 15.99
N LEU A 172 5.91 1.55 15.73
CA LEU A 172 5.63 2.58 16.72
C LEU A 172 4.14 2.85 16.72
N GLY A 173 3.49 2.63 17.86
CA GLY A 173 2.07 2.94 17.99
C GLY A 173 1.48 2.65 19.34
N ALA A 174 0.24 3.08 19.59
CA ALA A 174 -0.42 2.77 20.85
C ALA A 174 -0.62 1.26 20.99
N LEU A 175 -1.00 0.59 19.89
CA LEU A 175 -1.30 -0.83 19.84
C LEU A 175 -0.46 -1.49 18.74
N ASN A 176 0.41 -2.42 19.11
CA ASN A 176 1.14 -3.26 18.17
C ASN A 176 0.69 -4.72 18.38
N ILE A 177 -0.08 -5.29 17.45
CA ILE A 177 -0.72 -6.60 17.59
C ILE A 177 -0.11 -7.58 16.59
N LYS A 178 0.37 -8.73 17.07
CA LYS A 178 1.08 -9.73 16.23
C LYS A 178 2.21 -9.09 15.42
N GLY A 179 2.85 -8.07 15.99
CA GLY A 179 3.94 -7.37 15.36
C GLY A 179 5.23 -8.17 15.47
N GLY A 180 6.03 -8.18 14.41
CA GLY A 180 7.37 -8.79 14.39
C GLY A 180 8.46 -7.72 14.39
N GLY A 181 9.63 -8.05 14.95
CA GLY A 181 10.75 -7.11 15.04
C GLY A 181 10.67 -6.25 16.30
N VAL A 182 10.85 -4.93 16.17
CA VAL A 182 10.82 -3.99 17.31
C VAL A 182 9.46 -3.35 17.40
N ASN A 183 8.79 -3.48 18.54
CA ASN A 183 7.47 -2.95 18.80
C ASN A 183 7.54 -1.98 19.99
N VAL A 184 7.22 -0.72 19.75
CA VAL A 184 7.23 0.35 20.76
C VAL A 184 5.82 0.90 20.90
N GLY A 185 5.27 0.86 22.11
CA GLY A 185 3.86 1.22 22.29
C GLY A 185 3.31 1.09 23.69
N ILE A 186 2.01 1.31 23.83
CA ILE A 186 1.31 1.07 25.10
C ILE A 186 1.12 -0.44 25.27
N LEU A 187 0.54 -1.08 24.26
CA LEU A 187 0.37 -2.53 24.18
C LEU A 187 1.18 -3.09 23.02
N ASN A 188 2.05 -4.06 23.33
CA ASN A 188 2.82 -4.78 22.32
C ASN A 188 2.53 -6.27 22.41
N GLY A 189 2.30 -6.89 21.25
CA GLY A 189 2.08 -8.32 21.11
C GLY A 189 2.70 -8.86 19.83
N GLY A 190 3.26 -10.07 19.89
CA GLY A 190 3.90 -10.72 18.74
C GLY A 190 5.29 -11.24 19.08
N THR A 191 6.24 -11.14 18.15
CA THR A 191 7.61 -11.63 18.31
C THR A 191 8.65 -10.49 18.29
N GLY A 192 9.89 -10.79 18.67
CA GLY A 192 11.00 -9.82 18.67
C GLY A 192 11.11 -9.01 19.96
N VAL A 193 11.37 -7.72 19.84
CA VAL A 193 11.62 -6.81 20.97
C VAL A 193 10.39 -5.96 21.23
N HIS A 194 9.87 -5.97 22.46
CA HIS A 194 8.73 -5.17 22.87
C HIS A 194 9.16 -4.14 23.90
N ILE A 195 8.80 -2.88 23.69
CA ILE A 195 9.09 -1.77 24.60
C ILE A 195 7.78 -1.03 24.86
N GLY A 196 7.25 -1.12 26.08
CA GLY A 196 5.94 -0.56 26.35
C GLY A 196 5.42 -0.72 27.77
N LEU A 197 4.20 -0.26 28.01
CA LEU A 197 3.57 -0.43 29.31
C LEU A 197 3.18 -1.89 29.54
N ILE A 198 2.60 -2.53 28.53
CA ILE A 198 2.17 -3.92 28.57
C ILE A 198 2.71 -4.64 27.34
N ASN A 199 3.45 -5.72 27.58
CA ASN A 199 4.00 -6.57 26.54
C ASN A 199 3.47 -8.01 26.70
N ALA A 200 3.14 -8.66 25.60
CA ALA A 200 2.66 -10.04 25.57
C ALA A 200 3.33 -10.83 24.44
N SER A 201 3.75 -12.04 24.74
CA SER A 201 4.35 -12.95 23.75
C SER A 201 3.57 -14.25 23.61
N GLY A 202 3.77 -14.93 22.49
CA GLY A 202 3.11 -16.20 22.17
C GLY A 202 3.59 -17.35 23.06
N GLU A 203 2.68 -18.27 23.38
CA GLU A 203 2.95 -19.42 24.27
C GLU A 203 3.49 -20.66 23.51
N LYS A 204 3.54 -20.66 22.17
CA LYS A 204 3.91 -21.86 21.43
C LYS A 204 5.43 -22.02 21.39
N GLU A 205 5.91 -23.25 21.53
CA GLU A 205 7.35 -23.58 21.46
C GLU A 205 7.99 -23.24 20.10
N THR A 206 7.18 -23.08 19.06
CA THR A 206 7.62 -22.66 17.72
C THR A 206 7.78 -21.15 17.57
N ASP A 207 7.33 -20.37 18.55
CA ASP A 207 7.35 -18.91 18.47
C ASP A 207 8.79 -18.42 18.71
N GLU A 208 9.19 -17.38 17.96
CA GLU A 208 10.52 -16.80 18.10
C GLU A 208 10.71 -16.18 19.49
N PRO A 209 11.93 -16.23 20.06
CA PRO A 209 12.20 -15.67 21.37
C PRO A 209 11.90 -14.17 21.39
N THR A 210 11.25 -13.71 22.45
CA THR A 210 10.90 -12.29 22.62
C THR A 210 11.59 -11.65 23.80
N ILE A 211 12.10 -10.44 23.61
CA ILE A 211 12.66 -9.61 24.67
C ILE A 211 11.64 -8.53 25.01
N GLN A 212 11.27 -8.42 26.28
CA GLN A 212 10.22 -7.49 26.72
C GLN A 212 10.79 -6.50 27.73
N PHE A 213 10.64 -5.21 27.43
CA PHE A 213 10.96 -4.09 28.30
C PHE A 213 9.66 -3.37 28.63
N GLY A 214 9.21 -3.46 29.89
CA GLY A 214 7.95 -2.84 30.26
C GLY A 214 7.59 -2.94 31.72
N PHE A 215 6.46 -2.31 32.04
CA PHE A 215 5.87 -2.36 33.38
C PHE A 215 5.20 -3.70 33.65
N LEU A 216 4.44 -4.22 32.69
CA LEU A 216 3.80 -5.53 32.75
C LEU A 216 4.25 -6.37 31.56
N ASN A 217 4.93 -7.47 31.84
CA ASN A 217 5.38 -8.42 30.83
C ASN A 217 4.69 -9.76 31.02
N PHE A 218 3.90 -10.18 30.02
CA PHE A 218 3.29 -11.50 29.95
C PHE A 218 4.18 -12.39 29.07
N CYS A 219 4.85 -13.31 29.73
CA CYS A 219 5.90 -14.12 29.14
C CYS A 219 5.32 -15.43 28.60
N GLY A 220 5.60 -15.74 27.34
CA GLY A 220 5.47 -17.09 26.79
C GLY A 220 6.77 -17.89 26.95
N LYS A 221 6.86 -19.05 26.29
CA LYS A 221 8.09 -19.86 26.28
C LYS A 221 9.21 -19.15 25.50
N GLY A 222 10.46 -19.26 25.99
CA GLY A 222 11.63 -18.70 25.30
C GLY A 222 11.76 -17.16 25.38
N THR A 223 11.17 -16.54 26.40
CA THR A 223 11.14 -15.08 26.55
C THR A 223 12.16 -14.59 27.58
N PHE A 224 12.77 -13.43 27.30
CA PHE A 224 13.74 -12.79 28.18
C PHE A 224 13.20 -11.41 28.60
N PRO A 225 12.44 -11.34 29.71
CA PRO A 225 11.92 -10.07 30.20
C PRO A 225 13.03 -9.29 30.94
N VAL A 226 13.22 -8.02 30.58
CA VAL A 226 14.12 -7.09 31.28
C VAL A 226 13.26 -6.04 31.98
N MET A 227 13.40 -5.94 33.30
CA MET A 227 12.34 -5.43 34.18
C MET A 227 12.60 -4.02 34.72
N ILE A 228 11.51 -3.23 34.81
CA ILE A 228 11.32 -2.16 35.82
C ILE A 228 10.10 -2.46 36.75
N GLY A 229 9.09 -3.25 36.30
CA GLY A 229 7.83 -3.55 37.03
C GLY A 229 7.57 -5.02 37.43
N PHE A 230 6.51 -5.66 36.90
CA PHE A 230 6.11 -7.05 37.18
C PHE A 230 6.18 -7.94 35.94
N ASN A 231 6.70 -9.17 36.09
CA ASN A 231 6.73 -10.20 35.06
C ASN A 231 5.80 -11.37 35.43
N TYR A 232 4.82 -11.69 34.58
CA TYR A 232 4.00 -12.89 34.71
C TYR A 232 4.46 -13.90 33.66
N CYS A 233 5.35 -14.79 34.08
CA CYS A 233 5.87 -15.89 33.25
C CYS A 233 5.33 -17.21 33.80
N LYS A 234 4.72 -18.04 32.96
CA LYS A 234 4.19 -19.36 33.32
C LYS A 234 4.99 -20.48 32.66
#